data_AF-A0A8T4WGE4-F1
#
_entry.id   AF-A0A8T4WGE4-F1
#
_cell.length_a   1.000
_cell.length_b   1.000
_cell.length_c   1.000
_cell.angle_alpha   90.00
_cell.angle_beta   90.00
_cell.angle_gamma   90.00
#
_symmetry.space_group_name_H-M   'P 1'
#
loop_
_entity.id
_entity.type
_entity.pdbx_description
1 polymer ?
#
loop_
_entity_poly.entity_id
_entity_poly.type
_entity_poly.pdbx_seq_one_letter_code
_entity_poly.pdbx_strand_id
1 'polypeptide(L)'
;MVIYITVYSYDALKAKLTQGQSNPNMASAFVPGHVTGFFSIHDDASDPLQCGSSGAGFSVESGILTAVSILESTDSRVCVKYNGKKISGIVSKEVVNSMLADEGGKYGVNVTHQSPLPVGAGFGASGAGALGTAIALQKILSGSEEPISAARYAHIAEIRHHTGLGDVIAQTVGGFEIRTKPGAPGIGQTTSITYPEDMHVLLAGSP
;
A
#
# COMPACT_ATOMS: atom_id res chain seq x y z
N MET A 1 -11.68 -8.94 19.94
CA MET A 1 -12.12 -7.56 19.60
C MET A 1 -13.07 -7.66 18.42
N VAL A 2 -14.22 -6.97 18.45
CA VAL A 2 -15.18 -6.95 17.34
C VAL A 2 -15.08 -5.57 16.70
N ILE A 3 -14.67 -5.51 15.43
CA ILE A 3 -14.61 -4.26 14.67
C ILE A 3 -15.62 -4.35 13.53
N TYR A 4 -16.58 -3.42 13.51
CA TYR A 4 -17.41 -3.17 12.33
C TYR A 4 -16.59 -2.36 11.35
N ILE A 5 -16.50 -2.85 10.12
CA ILE A 5 -15.78 -2.12 9.09
C ILE A 5 -16.65 -1.95 7.85
N THR A 6 -16.86 -0.69 7.48
CA THR A 6 -17.41 -0.30 6.18
C THR A 6 -16.42 -0.69 5.09
N VAL A 7 -16.92 -1.08 3.92
CA VAL A 7 -16.08 -1.36 2.75
C VAL A 7 -15.98 -0.09 1.91
N TYR A 8 -14.78 0.27 1.45
CA TYR A 8 -14.61 1.45 0.61
C TYR A 8 -15.18 1.22 -0.78
N SER A 9 -15.98 2.18 -1.26
CA SER A 9 -16.23 2.33 -2.69
C SER A 9 -14.99 2.89 -3.41
N TYR A 10 -14.82 2.51 -4.68
CA TYR A 10 -13.70 2.94 -5.53
C TYR A 10 -13.60 4.47 -5.66
N ASP A 11 -14.74 5.17 -5.78
CA ASP A 11 -14.77 6.63 -5.94
C ASP A 11 -14.35 7.37 -4.66
N ALA A 12 -14.70 6.82 -3.49
CA ALA A 12 -14.27 7.38 -2.20
C ALA A 12 -12.76 7.21 -1.95
N LEU A 13 -12.14 6.16 -2.51
CA LEU A 13 -10.70 5.92 -2.43
C LEU A 13 -9.91 6.97 -3.23
N LYS A 14 -10.32 7.26 -4.47
CA LYS A 14 -9.67 8.28 -5.33
C LYS A 14 -9.63 9.67 -4.67
N ALA A 15 -10.69 10.06 -3.98
CA ALA A 15 -10.77 11.36 -3.32
C ALA A 15 -9.89 11.50 -2.06
N LYS A 16 -9.46 10.37 -1.45
CA LYS A 16 -8.60 10.34 -0.25
C LYS A 16 -7.13 10.05 -0.56
N LEU A 17 -6.83 9.35 -1.65
CA LEU A 17 -5.45 9.08 -2.10
C LEU A 17 -4.67 10.36 -2.45
N THR A 18 -5.37 11.46 -2.74
CA THR A 18 -4.80 12.75 -3.17
C THR A 18 -4.89 13.87 -2.13
N GLN A 19 -5.39 13.60 -0.91
CA GLN A 19 -5.44 14.60 0.15
C GLN A 19 -4.08 14.78 0.83
N GLY A 20 -3.34 15.80 0.40
CA GLY A 20 -2.14 16.29 1.06
C GLY A 20 -1.86 17.74 0.68
N GLN A 21 -1.51 18.58 1.66
CA GLN A 21 -1.07 19.95 1.39
C GLN A 21 0.19 19.92 0.53
N SER A 22 0.21 20.71 -0.55
CA SER A 22 1.33 20.79 -1.49
C SER A 22 2.51 21.55 -0.87
N ASN A 23 3.41 20.80 -0.24
CA ASN A 23 4.78 21.25 -0.02
C ASN A 23 5.65 20.47 -1.03
N PRO A 24 6.54 21.11 -1.81
CA PRO A 24 7.37 20.40 -2.79
C PRO A 24 8.18 19.25 -2.19
N ASN A 25 8.39 19.24 -0.87
CA ASN A 25 9.19 18.25 -0.17
C ASN A 25 8.37 17.29 0.73
N MET A 26 7.03 17.36 0.69
CA MET A 26 6.18 16.51 1.53
C MET A 26 4.83 16.22 0.89
N ALA A 27 4.39 14.98 0.97
CA ALA A 27 3.09 14.52 0.52
C ALA A 27 2.55 13.39 1.40
N SER A 28 1.26 13.11 1.26
CA SER A 28 0.59 12.01 1.97
C SER A 28 -0.37 11.25 1.08
N ALA A 29 -0.59 9.97 1.39
CA ALA A 29 -1.56 9.12 0.73
C ALA A 29 -2.23 8.20 1.76
N PHE A 30 -3.54 7.98 1.61
CA PHE A 30 -4.30 7.02 2.41
C PHE A 30 -4.53 5.74 1.61
N VAL A 31 -4.21 4.58 2.19
CA VAL A 31 -4.46 3.27 1.58
C VAL A 31 -5.30 2.40 2.52
N PRO A 32 -6.40 1.78 2.07
CA PRO A 32 -7.24 0.94 2.93
C PRO A 32 -6.49 -0.31 3.39
N GLY A 33 -6.89 -0.85 4.53
CA GLY A 33 -6.50 -2.22 4.88
C GLY A 33 -7.16 -3.20 3.92
N HIS A 34 -6.59 -4.39 3.81
CA HIS A 34 -7.11 -5.46 2.96
C HIS A 34 -7.13 -6.79 3.71
N VAL A 35 -8.20 -7.57 3.50
CA VAL A 35 -8.35 -8.91 4.07
C VAL A 35 -8.55 -9.89 2.91
N THR A 36 -7.63 -10.85 2.80
CA THR A 36 -7.77 -11.97 1.86
C THR A 36 -8.66 -13.05 2.45
N GLY A 37 -9.66 -13.52 1.70
CA GLY A 37 -10.49 -14.67 2.07
C GLY A 37 -9.87 -16.01 1.65
N PHE A 38 -9.60 -16.16 0.35
CA PHE A 38 -8.91 -17.34 -0.20
C PHE A 38 -7.91 -16.91 -1.26
N PHE A 39 -6.86 -17.71 -1.47
CA PHE A 39 -5.81 -17.39 -2.43
C PHE A 39 -5.06 -18.63 -2.92
N SER A 40 -4.34 -18.46 -4.02
CA SER A 40 -3.30 -19.35 -4.53
C SER A 40 -2.05 -18.52 -4.82
N ILE A 41 -0.90 -19.05 -4.43
CA ILE A 41 0.41 -18.40 -4.57
C ILE A 41 0.95 -18.63 -5.98
N HIS A 42 1.52 -17.59 -6.57
CA HIS A 42 2.20 -17.63 -7.87
C HIS A 42 3.49 -16.81 -7.78
N ASP A 43 4.56 -17.37 -7.21
CA ASP A 43 5.83 -16.70 -6.92
C ASP A 43 7.06 -17.32 -7.59
N ASP A 44 6.85 -18.28 -8.50
CA ASP A 44 7.92 -18.97 -9.24
C ASP A 44 8.55 -18.13 -10.38
N ALA A 45 7.97 -16.98 -10.71
CA ALA A 45 8.48 -16.13 -11.79
C ALA A 45 9.77 -15.42 -11.38
N SER A 46 10.72 -15.29 -12.31
CA SER A 46 11.97 -14.57 -12.07
C SER A 46 11.78 -13.05 -11.95
N ASP A 47 10.80 -12.51 -12.67
CA ASP A 47 10.42 -11.10 -12.60
C ASP A 47 9.37 -10.90 -11.48
N PRO A 48 9.69 -10.15 -10.41
CA PRO A 48 8.75 -9.89 -9.31
C PRO A 48 7.44 -9.23 -9.75
N LEU A 49 7.42 -8.55 -10.89
CA LEU A 49 6.21 -7.96 -11.45
C LEU A 49 5.20 -9.01 -11.96
N GLN A 50 5.68 -10.21 -12.31
CA GLN A 50 4.84 -11.34 -12.71
C GLN A 50 4.39 -12.18 -11.51
N CYS A 51 5.10 -12.07 -10.38
CA CYS A 51 4.71 -12.74 -9.14
C CYS A 51 3.45 -12.12 -8.54
N GLY A 52 2.66 -12.93 -7.84
CA GLY A 52 1.55 -12.47 -7.03
C GLY A 52 0.66 -13.60 -6.56
N SER A 53 -0.64 -13.32 -6.46
CA SER A 53 -1.64 -14.32 -6.07
C SER A 53 -2.92 -14.19 -6.90
N SER A 54 -3.58 -15.31 -7.17
CA SER A 54 -5.01 -15.34 -7.51
C SER A 54 -5.82 -15.56 -6.24
N GLY A 55 -7.08 -15.13 -6.20
CA GLY A 55 -7.91 -15.28 -5.00
C GLY A 55 -8.97 -14.20 -4.88
N ALA A 56 -9.61 -14.09 -3.72
CA ALA A 56 -10.56 -13.02 -3.45
C ALA A 56 -10.38 -12.44 -2.04
N GLY A 57 -10.77 -11.18 -1.89
CA GLY A 57 -10.60 -10.41 -0.69
C GLY A 57 -11.54 -9.22 -0.65
N PHE A 58 -11.32 -8.36 0.34
CA PHE A 58 -12.00 -7.08 0.43
C PHE A 58 -11.17 -6.05 1.19
N SER A 59 -11.35 -4.80 0.80
CA SER A 59 -10.75 -3.65 1.46
C SER A 59 -11.64 -3.10 2.57
N VAL A 60 -11.01 -2.70 3.67
CA VAL A 60 -11.67 -2.20 4.88
C VAL A 60 -11.56 -0.67 4.98
N GLU A 61 -12.55 -0.01 5.59
CA GLU A 61 -12.57 1.46 5.76
C GLU A 61 -11.42 1.97 6.65
N SER A 62 -11.04 1.15 7.63
CA SER A 62 -9.82 1.39 8.39
C SER A 62 -8.61 1.12 7.49
N GLY A 63 -7.67 2.07 7.44
CA GLY A 63 -6.50 1.97 6.59
C GLY A 63 -5.31 2.67 7.19
N ILE A 64 -4.32 2.97 6.35
CA ILE A 64 -3.08 3.62 6.73
C ILE A 64 -2.98 4.96 6.01
N LEU A 65 -2.89 6.04 6.78
CA LEU A 65 -2.45 7.32 6.29
C LEU A 65 -0.91 7.36 6.34
N THR A 66 -0.27 7.49 5.19
CA THR A 66 1.18 7.56 5.08
C THR A 66 1.59 8.97 4.66
N ALA A 67 2.45 9.60 5.44
CA ALA A 67 3.08 10.87 5.10
C ALA A 67 4.58 10.66 4.84
N VAL A 68 5.08 11.23 3.74
CA VAL A 68 6.48 11.18 3.32
C VAL A 68 7.02 12.59 3.24
N SER A 69 8.22 12.82 3.78
CA SER A 69 8.97 14.05 3.57
C SER A 69 10.39 13.73 3.13
N ILE A 70 10.91 14.47 2.15
CA ILE A 70 12.26 14.35 1.62
C ILE A 70 13.04 15.65 1.82
N LEU A 71 14.32 15.53 2.15
CA LEU A 71 15.26 16.66 2.20
C LEU A 71 16.58 16.21 1.61
N GLU A 72 17.24 17.08 0.84
CA GLU A 72 18.64 16.85 0.45
C GLU A 72 19.51 16.70 1.70
N SER A 73 20.49 15.80 1.62
CA SER A 73 21.30 15.41 2.75
C SER A 73 22.70 15.03 2.29
N THR A 74 23.68 15.11 3.18
CA THR A 74 25.05 14.64 2.91
C THR A 74 25.14 13.12 2.81
N ASP A 75 24.16 12.40 3.39
CA ASP A 75 24.02 10.95 3.41
C ASP A 75 22.56 10.52 3.26
N SER A 76 22.35 9.43 2.50
CA SER A 76 21.03 8.84 2.30
C SER A 76 20.59 8.10 3.56
N ARG A 77 19.41 8.47 4.09
CA ARG A 77 18.82 7.81 5.26
C ARG A 77 17.31 7.78 5.15
N VAL A 78 16.72 6.65 5.53
CA VAL A 78 15.27 6.48 5.57
C VAL A 78 14.84 6.13 7.00
N CYS A 79 14.00 6.97 7.58
CA CYS A 79 13.41 6.77 8.90
C CYS A 79 11.92 6.45 8.73
N VAL A 80 11.48 5.30 9.26
CA VAL A 80 10.08 4.88 9.20
C VAL A 80 9.49 4.84 10.61
N LYS A 81 8.32 5.45 10.78
CA LYS A 81 7.54 5.44 12.02
C LYS A 81 6.15 4.90 11.78
N TYR A 82 5.62 4.18 12.76
CA TYR A 82 4.24 3.72 12.81
C TYR A 82 3.60 4.18 14.12
N ASN A 83 2.53 4.97 14.05
CA ASN A 83 1.87 5.58 15.21
C ASN A 83 2.87 6.24 16.18
N GLY A 84 3.81 7.02 15.62
CA GLY A 84 4.85 7.74 16.37
C GLY A 84 6.06 6.90 16.81
N LYS A 85 6.00 5.56 16.77
CA LYS A 85 7.10 4.67 17.15
C LYS A 85 7.97 4.34 15.93
N LYS A 86 9.30 4.42 16.09
CA LYS A 86 10.25 4.01 15.04
C LYS A 86 10.17 2.50 14.83
N ILE A 87 10.12 2.05 13.58
CA ILE A 87 10.06 0.65 13.19
C ILE A 87 11.17 0.30 12.18
N SER A 88 11.37 -0.99 11.89
CA SER A 88 12.29 -1.42 10.82
C SER A 88 11.82 -0.91 9.46
N GLY A 89 10.51 -1.03 9.17
CA GLY A 89 9.86 -0.49 7.97
C GLY A 89 10.52 -0.94 6.67
N ILE A 90 10.99 -2.19 6.60
CA ILE A 90 11.87 -2.66 5.51
C ILE A 90 11.23 -2.48 4.13
N VAL A 91 9.93 -2.75 3.99
CA VAL A 91 9.21 -2.62 2.72
C VAL A 91 9.11 -1.16 2.30
N SER A 92 8.70 -0.25 3.20
CA SER A 92 8.66 1.19 2.90
C SER A 92 10.05 1.75 2.59
N LYS A 93 11.12 1.24 3.23
CA LYS A 93 12.50 1.62 2.91
C LYS A 93 12.91 1.16 1.52
N GLU A 94 12.57 -0.07 1.14
CA GLU A 94 12.84 -0.61 -0.20
C GLU A 94 12.14 0.22 -1.28
N VAL A 95 10.88 0.61 -1.05
CA VAL A 95 10.15 1.53 -1.94
C VAL A 95 10.91 2.85 -2.10
N VAL A 96 11.26 3.50 -0.98
CA VAL A 96 11.99 4.78 -1.01
C VAL A 96 13.32 4.63 -1.74
N ASN A 97 14.12 3.62 -1.41
CA ASN A 97 15.42 3.40 -2.01
C ASN A 97 15.31 3.12 -3.51
N SER A 98 14.33 2.31 -3.92
CA SER A 98 14.13 1.96 -5.33
C SER A 98 13.68 3.16 -6.17
N MET A 99 12.81 4.01 -5.62
CA MET A 99 12.33 5.20 -6.35
C MET A 99 13.36 6.32 -6.42
N LEU A 100 14.23 6.45 -5.42
CA LEU A 100 15.28 7.47 -5.39
C LEU A 100 16.59 7.03 -6.08
N ALA A 101 16.70 5.77 -6.50
CA ALA A 101 17.90 5.26 -7.16
C ALA A 101 18.21 6.03 -8.46
N ASP A 102 17.17 6.44 -9.18
CA ASP A 102 17.30 7.11 -10.49
C ASP A 102 17.42 8.63 -10.40
N GLU A 103 17.10 9.24 -9.25
CA GLU A 103 17.06 10.70 -9.05
C GLU A 103 18.45 11.34 -8.91
N GLY A 104 19.50 10.54 -8.68
CA GLY A 104 20.88 11.05 -8.60
C GLY A 104 21.08 12.04 -7.47
N GLY A 105 20.98 11.59 -6.22
CA GLY A 105 21.14 12.46 -5.06
C GLY A 105 21.23 11.70 -3.75
N LYS A 106 21.49 12.43 -2.66
CA LYS A 106 21.47 11.89 -1.31
C LYS A 106 20.37 12.58 -0.50
N TYR A 107 19.52 11.77 0.12
CA TYR A 107 18.28 12.26 0.73
C TYR A 107 18.06 11.75 2.14
N GLY A 108 17.63 12.64 3.02
CA GLY A 108 16.98 12.29 4.27
C GLY A 108 15.49 12.15 4.06
N VAL A 109 14.96 10.93 4.21
CA VAL A 109 13.54 10.62 4.03
C VAL A 109 12.92 10.23 5.37
N ASN A 110 11.81 10.87 5.73
CA ASN A 110 10.96 10.42 6.82
C ASN A 110 9.64 9.89 6.26
N VAL A 111 9.28 8.69 6.67
CA VAL A 111 7.99 8.04 6.37
C VAL A 111 7.25 7.84 7.68
N THR A 112 6.02 8.35 7.78
CA THR A 112 5.17 8.21 8.96
C THR A 112 3.86 7.57 8.57
N HIS A 113 3.59 6.40 9.15
CA HIS A 113 2.32 5.69 9.04
C HIS A 113 1.45 5.99 10.27
N GLN A 114 0.20 6.34 10.03
CA GLN A 114 -0.84 6.49 11.04
C GLN A 114 -2.01 5.56 10.71
N SER A 115 -2.39 4.72 11.67
CA SER A 115 -3.47 3.76 11.44
C SER A 115 -4.08 3.24 12.75
N PRO A 116 -5.40 3.01 12.80
CA PRO A 116 -6.04 2.28 13.88
C PRO A 116 -5.84 0.75 13.77
N LEU A 117 -5.35 0.24 12.64
CA LEU A 117 -5.20 -1.19 12.40
C LEU A 117 -4.04 -1.78 13.24
N PRO A 118 -4.22 -2.97 13.84
CA PRO A 118 -3.12 -3.67 14.49
C PRO A 118 -2.13 -4.23 13.46
N VAL A 119 -0.83 -4.03 13.72
CA VAL A 119 0.25 -4.60 12.91
C VAL A 119 0.26 -6.13 13.08
N GLY A 120 0.38 -6.86 11.97
CA GLY A 120 0.47 -8.34 11.99
C GLY A 120 -0.87 -9.06 12.09
N ALA A 121 -1.99 -8.34 12.15
CA ALA A 121 -3.33 -8.94 12.28
C ALA A 121 -4.00 -9.31 10.93
N GLY A 122 -3.22 -9.41 9.84
CA GLY A 122 -3.74 -9.85 8.54
C GLY A 122 -4.51 -8.79 7.72
N PHE A 123 -4.38 -7.49 8.05
CA PHE A 123 -5.03 -6.39 7.33
C PHE A 123 -4.23 -5.83 6.13
N GLY A 124 -3.21 -6.55 5.66
CA GLY A 124 -2.35 -6.04 4.58
C GLY A 124 -1.65 -4.71 4.93
N ALA A 125 -1.35 -4.46 6.21
CA ALA A 125 -0.80 -3.20 6.68
C ALA A 125 0.58 -2.88 6.09
N SER A 126 1.38 -3.89 5.79
CA SER A 126 2.66 -3.72 5.11
C SER A 126 2.44 -3.18 3.69
N GLY A 127 1.60 -3.87 2.90
CA GLY A 127 1.24 -3.45 1.54
C GLY A 127 0.63 -2.05 1.49
N ALA A 128 -0.25 -1.73 2.44
CA ALA A 128 -0.87 -0.40 2.51
C ALA A 128 0.15 0.70 2.82
N GLY A 129 1.08 0.45 3.76
CA GLY A 129 2.17 1.38 4.07
C GLY A 129 3.13 1.55 2.90
N ALA A 130 3.47 0.47 2.20
CA ALA A 130 4.33 0.49 1.02
C ALA A 130 3.70 1.26 -0.14
N LEU A 131 2.42 0.99 -0.45
CA LEU A 131 1.67 1.68 -1.50
C LEU A 131 1.51 3.17 -1.18
N GLY A 132 1.15 3.50 0.07
CA GLY A 132 1.04 4.89 0.51
C GLY A 132 2.38 5.63 0.43
N THR A 133 3.48 4.94 0.73
CA THR A 133 4.84 5.50 0.58
C THR A 133 5.15 5.79 -0.88
N ALA A 134 4.86 4.85 -1.78
CA ALA A 134 5.15 4.99 -3.20
C ALA A 134 4.36 6.15 -3.83
N ILE A 135 3.06 6.24 -3.54
CA ILE A 135 2.19 7.29 -4.08
C ILE A 135 2.63 8.66 -3.57
N ALA A 136 2.87 8.80 -2.26
CA ALA A 136 3.32 10.07 -1.68
C ALA A 136 4.70 10.49 -2.24
N LEU A 137 5.63 9.55 -2.38
CA LEU A 137 6.95 9.85 -2.93
C LEU A 137 6.87 10.23 -4.42
N GLN A 138 6.05 9.53 -5.22
CA GLN A 138 5.85 9.89 -6.62
C GLN A 138 5.28 11.30 -6.77
N LYS A 139 4.33 11.67 -5.91
CA LYS A 139 3.75 13.00 -5.90
C LYS A 139 4.80 14.08 -5.67
N ILE A 140 5.77 13.82 -4.78
CA ILE A 140 6.90 14.71 -4.50
C ILE A 140 7.83 14.81 -5.72
N LEU A 141 8.26 13.68 -6.27
CA LEU A 141 9.29 13.64 -7.32
C LEU A 141 8.81 14.15 -8.68
N SER A 142 7.58 13.81 -9.06
CA SER A 142 7.07 14.02 -10.42
C SER A 142 5.80 14.86 -10.51
N GLY A 143 5.17 15.18 -9.37
CA GLY A 143 3.84 15.80 -9.33
C GLY A 143 2.70 14.88 -9.80
N SER A 144 3.01 13.69 -10.31
CA SER A 144 2.05 12.72 -10.83
C SER A 144 1.10 12.22 -9.74
N GLU A 145 -0.14 11.98 -10.14
CA GLU A 145 -1.18 11.33 -9.33
C GLU A 145 -1.56 9.96 -9.90
N GLU A 146 -0.79 9.43 -10.86
CA GLU A 146 -1.04 8.14 -11.52
C GLU A 146 -0.56 6.99 -10.61
N PRO A 147 -1.46 6.27 -9.92
CA PRO A 147 -1.07 5.39 -8.83
C PRO A 147 -0.46 4.07 -9.31
N ILE A 148 -0.69 3.61 -10.55
CA ILE A 148 -0.26 2.27 -11.00
C ILE A 148 1.26 2.21 -11.10
N SER A 149 1.90 3.23 -11.66
CA SER A 149 3.36 3.29 -11.76
C SER A 149 4.04 3.27 -10.39
N ALA A 150 3.53 4.04 -9.42
CA ALA A 150 4.00 3.98 -8.04
C ALA A 150 3.74 2.61 -7.38
N ALA A 151 2.55 2.04 -7.59
CA ALA A 151 2.14 0.79 -6.96
C ALA A 151 3.02 -0.41 -7.33
N ARG A 152 3.68 -0.38 -8.50
CA ARG A 152 4.65 -1.41 -8.89
C ARG A 152 5.87 -1.46 -7.96
N TYR A 153 6.36 -0.33 -7.48
CA TYR A 153 7.46 -0.30 -6.51
C TYR A 153 7.04 -0.94 -5.18
N ALA A 154 5.83 -0.63 -4.71
CA ALA A 154 5.26 -1.24 -3.50
C ALA A 154 5.08 -2.76 -3.67
N HIS A 155 4.56 -3.21 -4.81
CA HIS A 155 4.41 -4.63 -5.11
C HIS A 155 5.76 -5.35 -5.11
N ILE A 156 6.76 -4.84 -5.84
CA ILE A 156 8.09 -5.44 -5.88
C ILE A 156 8.71 -5.53 -4.47
N ALA A 157 8.55 -4.49 -3.65
CA ALA A 157 9.06 -4.49 -2.28
C ALA A 157 8.39 -5.58 -1.42
N GLU A 158 7.08 -5.77 -1.54
CA GLU A 158 6.34 -6.83 -0.84
C GLU A 158 6.82 -8.24 -1.27
N ILE A 159 7.02 -8.46 -2.57
CA ILE A 159 7.53 -9.73 -3.11
C ILE A 159 8.95 -10.01 -2.58
N ARG A 160 9.86 -9.03 -2.70
CA ARG A 160 11.27 -9.17 -2.28
C ARG A 160 11.45 -9.44 -0.79
N HIS A 161 10.53 -8.92 0.03
CA HIS A 161 10.56 -9.11 1.47
C HIS A 161 9.65 -10.23 1.96
N HIS A 162 8.98 -10.95 1.05
CA HIS A 162 8.07 -12.06 1.36
C HIS A 162 6.97 -11.69 2.36
N THR A 163 6.46 -10.45 2.29
CA THR A 163 5.44 -9.94 3.22
C THR A 163 4.02 -10.01 2.65
N GLY A 164 3.88 -10.05 1.32
CA GLY A 164 2.59 -10.06 0.66
C GLY A 164 2.71 -10.31 -0.85
N LEU A 165 1.67 -10.94 -1.41
CA LEU A 165 1.62 -11.33 -2.83
C LEU A 165 0.47 -10.68 -3.61
N GLY A 166 -0.54 -10.19 -2.91
CA GLY A 166 -1.74 -9.68 -3.57
C GLY A 166 -2.48 -8.58 -2.82
N ASP A 167 -1.92 -8.07 -1.72
CA ASP A 167 -2.52 -6.95 -1.00
C ASP A 167 -2.40 -5.65 -1.79
N VAL A 168 -1.23 -5.35 -2.36
CA VAL A 168 -1.00 -4.10 -3.10
C VAL A 168 -1.96 -3.97 -4.28
N ILE A 169 -2.11 -5.02 -5.11
CA ILE A 169 -3.05 -4.98 -6.24
C ILE A 169 -4.50 -4.87 -5.78
N ALA A 170 -4.90 -5.56 -4.71
CA ALA A 170 -6.24 -5.43 -4.15
C ALA A 170 -6.51 -4.02 -3.59
N GLN A 171 -5.53 -3.43 -2.91
CA GLN A 171 -5.60 -2.09 -2.33
C GLN A 171 -5.67 -0.98 -3.39
N THR A 172 -5.17 -1.21 -4.60
CA THR A 172 -5.33 -0.26 -5.71
C THR A 172 -6.76 -0.20 -6.27
N VAL A 173 -7.57 -1.25 -6.06
CA VAL A 173 -8.94 -1.31 -6.56
C VAL A 173 -9.99 -1.11 -5.47
N GLY A 174 -9.71 -1.48 -4.21
CA GLY A 174 -10.67 -1.35 -3.13
C GLY A 174 -11.87 -2.30 -3.28
N GLY A 175 -12.90 -2.09 -2.44
CA GLY A 175 -14.13 -2.90 -2.49
C GLY A 175 -13.91 -4.38 -2.19
N PHE A 176 -14.80 -5.23 -2.68
CA PHE A 176 -14.60 -6.68 -2.81
C PHE A 176 -14.00 -6.99 -4.17
N GLU A 177 -12.90 -7.73 -4.20
CA GLU A 177 -12.22 -8.08 -5.44
C GLU A 177 -11.96 -9.58 -5.60
N ILE A 178 -11.89 -10.00 -6.86
CA ILE A 178 -11.34 -11.29 -7.28
C ILE A 178 -10.09 -11.01 -8.11
N ARG A 179 -8.93 -11.47 -7.65
CA ARG A 179 -7.67 -11.50 -8.41
C ARG A 179 -7.71 -12.70 -9.36
N THR A 180 -8.04 -12.43 -10.63
CA THR A 180 -8.23 -13.44 -11.68
C THR A 180 -6.93 -13.80 -12.38
N LYS A 181 -5.94 -12.90 -12.38
CA LYS A 181 -4.59 -13.15 -12.91
C LYS A 181 -3.54 -12.60 -11.94
N PRO A 182 -2.52 -13.39 -11.54
CA PRO A 182 -1.45 -12.91 -10.67
C PRO A 182 -0.58 -11.86 -11.38
N GLY A 183 0.09 -11.02 -10.57
CA GLY A 183 1.01 -9.99 -11.03
C GLY A 183 0.79 -8.65 -10.34
N ALA A 184 1.73 -7.73 -10.57
CA ALA A 184 1.68 -6.37 -10.06
C ALA A 184 0.52 -5.56 -10.66
N PRO A 185 0.16 -4.40 -10.05
CA PRO A 185 -0.73 -3.43 -10.67
C PRO A 185 -0.33 -3.10 -12.13
N GLY A 186 -1.30 -3.22 -13.03
CA GLY A 186 -1.12 -3.06 -14.48
C GLY A 186 -0.57 -4.30 -15.21
N ILE A 187 -0.33 -5.43 -14.53
CA ILE A 187 0.09 -6.71 -15.12
C ILE A 187 -0.88 -7.83 -14.72
N GLY A 188 -1.17 -7.92 -13.42
CA GLY A 188 -2.24 -8.75 -12.87
C GLY A 188 -3.62 -8.20 -13.24
N GLN A 189 -4.65 -9.00 -12.99
CA GLN A 189 -6.04 -8.62 -13.27
C GLN A 189 -6.92 -8.87 -12.05
N THR A 190 -7.80 -7.92 -11.80
CA THR A 190 -8.84 -8.00 -10.76
C THR A 190 -10.22 -7.81 -11.37
N THR A 191 -11.23 -8.33 -10.70
CA THR A 191 -12.64 -8.11 -11.02
C THR A 191 -13.33 -7.70 -9.72
N SER A 192 -13.97 -6.54 -9.72
CA SER A 192 -14.74 -6.09 -8.56
C SER A 192 -16.07 -6.84 -8.49
N ILE A 193 -16.45 -7.23 -7.29
CA ILE A 193 -17.77 -7.83 -7.01
C ILE A 193 -18.69 -6.70 -6.54
N THR A 194 -19.89 -6.62 -7.10
CA THR A 194 -20.94 -5.72 -6.60
C THR A 194 -21.57 -6.33 -5.34
N TYR A 195 -21.77 -5.50 -4.31
CA TYR A 195 -22.39 -5.89 -3.05
C TYR A 195 -23.41 -4.83 -2.61
N PRO A 196 -24.41 -5.19 -1.78
CA PRO A 196 -25.36 -4.23 -1.21
C PRO A 196 -24.66 -3.17 -0.37
N GLU A 197 -25.14 -1.91 -0.43
CA GLU A 197 -24.54 -0.80 0.34
C GLU A 197 -24.65 -0.98 1.86
N ASP A 198 -25.63 -1.78 2.33
CA ASP A 198 -25.85 -2.13 3.73
C ASP A 198 -25.09 -3.39 4.18
N MET A 199 -24.21 -3.93 3.31
CA MET A 199 -23.35 -5.05 3.68
C MET A 199 -22.27 -4.60 4.67
N HIS A 200 -22.26 -5.24 5.84
CA HIS A 200 -21.22 -5.06 6.86
C HIS A 200 -20.37 -6.32 7.01
N VAL A 201 -19.07 -6.13 7.20
CA VAL A 201 -18.16 -7.23 7.56
C VAL A 201 -17.83 -7.19 9.04
N LEU A 202 -18.01 -8.33 9.70
CA LEU A 202 -17.61 -8.54 11.08
C LEU A 202 -16.25 -9.24 11.10
N LEU A 203 -15.24 -8.57 11.67
CA LEU A 203 -13.96 -9.22 11.97
C LEU A 203 -13.90 -9.56 13.46
N ALA A 204 -13.78 -10.86 13.75
CA ALA A 204 -13.65 -11.38 15.09
C ALA A 204 -12.33 -12.15 15.24
N GLY A 205 -11.47 -11.69 16.14
CA GLY A 205 -10.18 -12.32 16.45
C GLY A 205 -9.73 -12.06 17.88
N SER A 206 -8.88 -12.95 18.40
CA SER A 206 -8.14 -12.74 19.65
C SER A 206 -7.01 -11.73 19.41
N PRO A 207 -6.70 -10.84 20.36
CA PRO A 207 -5.44 -10.11 20.35
C PRO A 207 -4.23 -11.03 20.45
#